data_AF-A0A221KJH1-F1
#
_entry.id   AF-A0A221KJH1-F1
#
_cell.length_a   1.000
_cell.length_b   1.000
_cell.length_c   1.000
_cell.angle_alpha   90.00
_cell.angle_beta   90.00
_cell.angle_gamma   90.00
#
_symmetry.space_group_name_H-M   'P 1'
#
loop_
_entity.id
_entity.type
_entity.pdbx_description
1 polymer ?
#
loop_
_entity_poly.entity_id
_entity_poly.type
_entity_poly.pdbx_seq_one_letter_code
_entity_poly.pdbx_strand_id
1 'polypeptide(L)' 'MTLPRQLLRTLGLEAGARVDVELVGRSLVLSPARQHGESAKLAEGYQAMAQDAQRETEALEWCNALAGDVADATR' A
#
# COMPACT_ATOMS: atom_id res chain seq x y z
N MET A 1 12.44 -25.76 9.42
CA MET A 1 11.27 -26.59 9.07
C MET A 1 11.06 -26.52 7.57
N THR A 2 10.81 -27.64 6.87
CA THR A 2 10.62 -27.65 5.41
C THR A 2 9.13 -27.72 5.12
N LEU A 3 8.59 -26.69 4.47
CA LEU A 3 7.18 -26.66 4.06
C LEU A 3 7.01 -27.24 2.65
N PRO A 4 6.02 -28.11 2.42
CA PRO A 4 5.66 -28.59 1.09
C PRO A 4 5.32 -27.44 0.13
N ARG A 5 5.78 -27.51 -1.13
CA ARG A 5 5.51 -26.48 -2.16
C ARG A 5 4.03 -26.23 -2.42
N GLN A 6 3.17 -27.22 -2.17
CA GLN A 6 1.73 -27.08 -2.30
C GLN A 6 1.15 -26.14 -1.23
N LEU A 7 1.60 -26.25 0.02
CA LEU A 7 1.16 -25.37 1.10
C LEU A 7 1.65 -23.94 0.91
N LEU A 8 2.85 -23.75 0.38
CA LEU A 8 3.36 -22.43 0.01
C LEU A 8 2.42 -21.74 -1.00
N ARG A 9 2.01 -22.45 -2.06
CA ARG A 9 1.06 -21.92 -3.06
C ARG A 9 -0.31 -21.60 -2.50
N THR A 10 -0.88 -22.46 -1.65
CA THR A 10 -2.18 -22.20 -1.01
C THR A 10 -2.17 -20.96 -0.13
N LEU A 11 -1.02 -20.66 0.48
CA LEU A 11 -0.82 -19.46 1.30
C LEU A 11 -0.37 -18.23 0.48
N GLY A 12 -0.24 -18.35 -0.85
CA GLY A 12 0.25 -17.27 -1.71
C GLY A 12 1.72 -16.91 -1.47
N LEU A 13 2.51 -17.85 -0.94
CA LEU A 13 3.91 -17.68 -0.60
C LEU A 13 4.82 -18.30 -1.66
N GLU A 14 5.86 -17.57 -2.04
CA GLU A 14 6.90 -18.06 -2.95
C GLU A 14 8.04 -18.75 -2.17
N ALA A 15 8.84 -19.56 -2.88
CA ALA A 15 10.03 -20.15 -2.28
C ALA A 15 11.01 -19.05 -1.83
N GLY A 16 11.38 -19.05 -0.55
CA GLY A 16 12.20 -18.00 0.04
C GLY A 16 11.42 -16.82 0.64
N ALA A 17 10.09 -16.86 0.64
CA ALA A 17 9.26 -15.87 1.35
C ALA A 17 9.55 -15.88 2.86
N ARG A 18 9.55 -14.68 3.46
CA ARG A 18 9.61 -14.52 4.92
C ARG A 18 8.21 -14.71 5.51
N VAL A 19 8.15 -15.45 6.61
CA VAL A 19 6.93 -15.66 7.39
C VAL A 19 7.22 -15.36 8.85
N ASP A 20 6.26 -14.72 9.50
CA ASP A 20 6.27 -14.56 10.94
C ASP A 20 5.73 -15.86 11.56
N VAL A 21 6.41 -16.33 12.61
CA VAL A 21 6.08 -17.57 13.30
C VAL A 21 5.71 -17.22 14.74
N GLU A 22 4.47 -17.52 15.12
CA GLU A 22 3.96 -17.30 16.47
C GLU A 22 3.57 -18.63 17.11
N LEU A 23 3.90 -18.80 18.40
CA LEU A 23 3.48 -19.95 19.19
C LEU A 23 2.21 -19.58 19.98
N VAL A 24 1.07 -20.15 19.58
CA VAL A 24 -0.21 -19.97 20.27
C VAL A 24 -0.58 -21.27 20.97
N GLY A 25 -0.32 -21.32 22.28
CA GLY A 25 -0.50 -22.53 23.09
C GLY A 25 0.45 -23.65 22.65
N ARG A 26 -0.09 -24.67 21.97
CA ARG A 26 0.66 -25.81 21.41
C ARG A 26 0.76 -25.81 19.89
N SER A 27 0.27 -24.76 19.23
CA SER A 27 0.20 -24.65 17.78
C SER A 27 1.15 -23.56 17.27
N LEU A 28 1.84 -23.85 16.17
CA LEU A 28 2.63 -22.86 15.44
C LEU A 28 1.74 -22.22 14.37
N VAL A 29 1.55 -20.92 14.46
CA VAL A 29 0.83 -20.11 13.47
C VAL A 29 1.85 -19.43 12.57
N LEU A 30 1.71 -19.64 11.27
CA LEU A 30 2.56 -19.06 10.24
C LEU A 30 1.76 -17.95 9.55
N SER A 31 2.26 -16.73 9.61
CA SER A 31 1.67 -15.58 8.92
C SER A 31 2.63 -15.05 7.87
N PRO A 32 2.17 -14.62 6.68
CA PRO A 32 3.02 -13.90 5.75
C PRO A 32 3.65 -12.69 6.45
N ALA A 33 4.97 -12.56 6.38
CA ALA A 33 5.63 -11.41 6.98
C ALA A 33 5.19 -10.16 6.20
N ARG A 34 4.37 -9.31 6.83
CA ARG A 34 4.02 -8.02 6.23
C ARG A 34 5.31 -7.21 6.14
N GLN A 35 5.61 -6.66 4.96
CA GLN A 35 6.68 -5.70 4.81
C GLN A 35 6.27 -4.41 5.52
N HIS A 36 6.47 -4.36 6.84
CA HIS A 36 6.16 -3.19 7.68
C HIS A 36 6.95 -1.93 7.26
N GLY A 37 7.94 -2.08 6.37
CA GLY A 37 8.67 -0.97 5.78
C GLY A 37 7.87 -0.11 4.80
N GLU A 38 6.77 -0.62 4.23
CA GLU A 38 5.92 0.16 3.33
C GLU A 38 4.87 0.97 4.09
N SER A 39 4.31 0.44 5.17
CA SER A 39 3.23 1.11 5.91
C SER A 39 3.69 2.39 6.62
N ALA A 40 4.90 2.39 7.20
CA ALA A 40 5.45 3.58 7.85
C ALA A 40 5.78 4.68 6.83
N LYS A 41 6.46 4.33 5.73
CA LYS A 41 6.75 5.26 4.63
C LYS A 41 5.48 5.78 3.96
N LEU A 42 4.45 4.94 3.86
CA LEU A 42 3.15 5.34 3.33
C LEU A 42 2.47 6.34 4.26
N ALA A 43 2.50 6.12 5.58
CA ALA A 43 1.98 7.07 6.56
C ALA A 43 2.73 8.41 6.53
N GLU A 44 4.06 8.38 6.45
CA GLU A 44 4.90 9.57 6.27
C GLU A 44 4.54 10.32 4.97
N GLY A 45 4.35 9.59 3.87
CA GLY A 45 3.92 10.17 2.59
C GLY A 45 2.54 10.83 2.65
N TYR A 46 1.57 10.19 3.31
CA TYR A 46 0.25 10.79 3.52
C TYR A 46 0.32 12.04 4.41
N GLN A 47 1.13 12.02 5.46
CA GLN A 47 1.32 13.17 6.33
C GLN A 47 1.99 14.33 5.60
N ALA A 48 3.00 14.07 4.78
CA ALA A 48 3.66 15.08 3.96
C ALA A 48 2.68 15.70 2.94
N MET A 49 1.87 14.89 2.25
CA MET A 49 0.84 15.38 1.34
C MET A 49 -0.21 16.25 2.05
N ALA A 50 -0.61 15.89 3.26
CA ALA A 50 -1.57 16.67 4.04
C ALA A 50 -1.01 18.02 4.53
N GLN A 51 0.31 18.19 4.56
CA GLN A 51 0.97 19.43 4.96
C GLN A 51 1.33 20.33 3.77
N ASP A 52 1.18 19.82 2.54
CA ASP A 52 1.54 20.52 1.32
C ASP A 52 0.36 21.31 0.74
N ALA A 53 0.01 22.40 1.42
CA ALA A 53 -1.09 23.30 1.02
C ALA A 53 -0.84 23.99 -0.33
N GLN A 54 0.44 24.19 -0.70
CA GLN A 54 0.79 24.78 -1.98
C GLN A 54 0.44 23.82 -3.12
N ARG A 55 0.81 22.54 -3.00
CA ARG A 55 0.45 21.52 -3.97
C ARG A 55 -1.07 21.32 -4.08
N GLU A 56 -1.80 21.46 -2.99
CA GLU A 56 -3.28 21.44 -3.01
C GLU A 56 -3.84 22.64 -3.80
N THR A 57 -3.27 23.83 -3.61
CA THR A 57 -3.67 25.04 -4.34
C THR A 57 -3.40 24.90 -5.83
N GLU A 58 -2.21 24.45 -6.22
CA GLU A 58 -1.83 24.19 -7.61
C GLU A 58 -2.77 23.13 -8.26
N ALA A 59 -3.12 22.08 -7.53
CA ALA A 59 -4.06 21.07 -8.00
C ALA A 59 -5.47 21.65 -8.24
N LEU A 60 -5.95 22.51 -7.34
CA LEU A 60 -7.24 23.21 -7.50
C LEU A 60 -7.24 24.13 -8.71
N GLU A 61 -6.19 24.90 -8.91
CA GLU A 61 -6.02 25.76 -10.09
C GLU A 61 -6.07 24.94 -11.37
N TRP A 62 -5.36 23.81 -11.40
CA TRP A 62 -5.35 22.91 -12.55
C TRP A 62 -6.73 22.29 -12.82
N CYS A 63 -7.43 21.84 -11.77
CA CYS A 63 -8.79 21.32 -11.88
C CYS A 63 -9.78 22.37 -12.41
N ASN A 64 -9.67 23.62 -11.94
CA ASN A 64 -10.53 24.71 -12.38
C ASN A 64 -10.25 25.09 -13.84
N ALA A 65 -8.98 25.11 -14.26
CA ALA A 65 -8.60 25.34 -15.65
C ALA A 65 -9.18 24.25 -16.55
N LEU A 66 -9.01 22.97 -16.19
CA LEU A 66 -9.56 21.85 -16.95
C LEU A 66 -11.10 21.90 -17.06
N ALA A 67 -11.79 22.26 -15.98
CA ALA A 67 -13.24 22.43 -16.00
C ALA A 67 -13.67 23.57 -16.95
N GLY A 68 -12.90 24.66 -16.99
CA GLY A 68 -13.08 25.76 -17.93
C GLY A 68 -12.90 25.31 -19.38
N ASP A 69 -11.83 24.56 -19.67
CA ASP A 69 -11.54 24.05 -21.01
C ASP A 69 -12.66 23.14 -21.55
N VAL A 70 -13.20 22.27 -20.69
CA VAL A 70 -14.34 21.41 -21.05
C VAL A 70 -15.60 22.24 -21.34
N ALA A 71 -15.88 23.26 -20.53
CA ALA A 71 -17.04 24.13 -20.72
C ALA A 71 -16.95 24.95 -22.03
N ASP A 72 -15.75 25.42 -22.39
CA ASP A 72 -15.51 26.12 -23.65
C ASP A 72 -15.66 25.19 -24.86
N ALA A 73 -15.11 23.97 -24.79
CA ALA A 73 -15.20 22.98 -25.87
C ALA A 73 -16.63 22.50 -26.20
N THR A 74 -17.59 22.74 -25.31
CA THR A 74 -18.99 22.31 -25.47
C THR A 74 -19.90 23.45 -25.98
N ARG A 75 -19.36 24.65 -26.20
CA ARG A 75 -20.07 25.84 -26.73
C ARG A 75 -20.06 25.89 -28.25
#